data_AF-A0A1I7UZB9-F1
#
_entry.id   AF-A0A1I7UZB9-F1
#
_cell.length_a   1.000
_cell.length_b   1.000
_cell.length_c   1.000
_cell.angle_alpha   90.00
_cell.angle_beta   90.00
_cell.angle_gamma   90.00
#
_symmetry.space_group_name_H-M   'P 1'
#
loop_
_entity.id
_entity.type
_entity.pdbx_description
1 polymer ?
#
loop_
_entity_poly.entity_id
_entity_poly.type
_entity_poly.pdbx_seq_one_letter_code
_entity_poly.pdbx_strand_id
1 'polypeptide(L)'
;MNTFLKYWMSNDFKYAEICVDMEELQLEILFDGIPTMERNADVKRMYRIDERGSHFILGGIDIKRGNGMTATIVYNEAVIKARALWMIVWDNISI
;
A
#
# COMPACT_ATOMS: atom_id res chain seq x y z
N MET A 1 -6.49 10.84 -3.19
CA MET A 1 -5.67 9.77 -2.56
C MET A 1 -4.35 10.28 -1.98
N ASN A 2 -3.55 11.11 -2.67
CA ASN A 2 -2.33 11.71 -2.10
C ASN A 2 -2.55 12.34 -0.70
N THR A 3 -3.57 13.19 -0.56
CA THR A 3 -3.96 13.80 0.73
C THR A 3 -4.20 12.74 1.80
N PHE A 4 -4.90 11.66 1.46
CA PHE A 4 -5.17 10.56 2.37
C PHE A 4 -3.87 9.88 2.85
N LEU A 5 -2.94 9.59 1.93
CA LEU A 5 -1.64 9.00 2.30
C LEU A 5 -0.84 9.92 3.23
N LYS A 6 -0.79 11.22 2.93
CA LYS A 6 -0.16 12.23 3.81
C LYS A 6 -0.81 12.25 5.20
N TYR A 7 -2.14 12.21 5.26
CA TYR A 7 -2.86 12.10 6.54
C TYR A 7 -2.56 10.79 7.27
N TRP A 8 -2.49 9.65 6.58
CA TRP A 8 -2.11 8.39 7.23
C TRP A 8 -0.72 8.48 7.84
N MET A 9 0.25 9.06 7.12
CA MET A 9 1.63 9.20 7.58
C MET A 9 1.75 10.02 8.87
N SER A 10 0.84 10.98 9.10
CA SER A 10 0.88 11.90 10.25
C SER A 10 -0.09 11.54 11.38
N ASN A 11 -0.99 10.57 11.21
CA ASN A 11 -2.00 10.19 12.21
C ASN A 11 -1.81 8.74 12.66
N ASP A 12 -2.62 8.24 13.60
CA ASP A 12 -2.55 6.87 14.13
C ASP A 12 -3.80 6.03 13.77
N PHE A 13 -4.27 6.13 12.53
CA PHE A 13 -5.31 5.22 12.04
C PHE A 13 -4.87 3.75 12.10
N LYS A 14 -5.75 2.88 12.56
CA LYS A 14 -5.49 1.45 12.84
C LYS A 14 -6.22 0.51 11.88
N TYR A 15 -6.02 0.71 10.58
CA TYR A 15 -6.47 -0.24 9.56
C TYR A 15 -5.29 -1.09 9.08
N ALA A 16 -5.55 -2.38 8.86
CA ALA A 16 -4.56 -3.31 8.32
C ALA A 16 -4.42 -3.18 6.79
N GLU A 17 -5.49 -2.80 6.11
CA GLU A 17 -5.50 -2.59 4.66
C GLU A 17 -6.56 -1.61 4.21
N ILE A 18 -6.36 -1.04 3.02
CA ILE A 18 -7.31 -0.20 2.30
C ILE A 18 -7.28 -0.57 0.82
N CYS A 19 -8.44 -0.87 0.25
CA CYS A 19 -8.60 -1.04 -1.19
C CYS A 19 -9.48 0.09 -1.73
N VAL A 20 -9.01 0.79 -2.76
CA VAL A 20 -9.74 1.87 -3.42
C VAL A 20 -9.76 1.63 -4.91
N ASP A 21 -10.97 1.52 -5.46
CA ASP A 21 -11.16 1.55 -6.90
C ASP A 21 -10.96 2.97 -7.42
N MET A 22 -10.13 3.12 -8.44
CA MET A 22 -9.88 4.40 -9.08
C MET A 22 -10.13 4.32 -10.59
N GLU A 23 -10.76 5.37 -11.12
CA GLU A 23 -10.96 5.55 -12.56
C GLU A 23 -9.62 5.78 -13.27
N GLU A 24 -8.74 6.57 -12.66
CA GLU A 24 -7.40 6.84 -13.14
C GLU A 24 -6.37 6.81 -12.01
N LEU A 25 -5.20 6.26 -12.30
CA LEU A 25 -4.06 6.23 -11.38
C LEU A 25 -2.88 6.94 -12.06
N GLN A 26 -2.45 8.06 -11.49
CA GLN A 26 -1.26 8.79 -11.88
C GLN A 26 -0.28 8.80 -10.70
N LEU A 27 0.78 8.00 -10.80
CA LEU A 27 1.71 7.75 -9.69
C LEU A 27 2.43 9.04 -9.24
N GLU A 28 2.78 9.91 -10.19
CA GLU A 28 3.43 11.19 -9.90
C GLU A 28 2.57 12.07 -8.99
N ILE A 29 1.27 12.21 -9.28
CA ILE A 29 0.33 12.96 -8.45
C ILE A 29 0.06 12.24 -7.13
N LEU A 30 -0.06 10.90 -7.17
CA LEU A 30 -0.32 10.11 -5.98
C LEU A 30 0.80 10.27 -4.93
N PHE A 31 2.05 10.28 -5.36
CA PHE A 31 3.23 10.31 -4.50
C PHE A 31 3.90 11.67 -4.38
N ASP A 32 3.32 12.73 -4.93
CA ASP A 32 3.85 14.09 -4.80
C ASP A 32 4.07 14.48 -3.32
N GLY A 33 5.31 14.83 -2.99
CA GLY A 33 5.75 15.17 -1.64
C GLY A 33 5.76 14.00 -0.64
N ILE A 34 5.68 12.75 -1.09
CA ILE A 34 5.73 11.54 -0.26
C ILE A 34 7.06 10.81 -0.51
N PRO A 35 7.91 10.61 0.51
CA PRO A 35 9.07 9.74 0.39
C PRO A 35 8.64 8.30 0.13
N THR A 36 9.07 7.76 -1.01
CA THR A 36 8.74 6.40 -1.45
C THR A 36 9.99 5.54 -1.56
N MET A 37 9.80 4.23 -1.46
CA MET A 37 10.84 3.23 -1.75
C MET A 37 10.22 2.10 -2.57
N GLU A 38 10.62 2.00 -3.84
CA GLU A 38 10.22 0.89 -4.68
C GLU A 38 10.82 -0.42 -4.18
N ARG A 39 10.01 -1.48 -4.24
CA ARG A 39 10.44 -2.82 -3.93
C ARG A 39 10.59 -3.60 -5.22
N ASN A 40 11.71 -4.32 -5.31
CA ASN A 40 11.97 -5.22 -6.43
C ASN A 40 10.80 -6.21 -6.58
N ALA A 41 10.33 -6.41 -7.82
CA ALA A 41 9.26 -7.32 -8.18
C ALA A 41 9.50 -8.77 -7.70
N ASP A 42 10.76 -9.17 -7.53
CA ASP A 42 11.14 -10.48 -7.01
C ASP A 42 10.96 -10.61 -5.48
N VAL A 43 10.78 -9.49 -4.77
CA VAL A 43 10.55 -9.49 -3.32
C VAL A 43 9.11 -9.89 -3.04
N LYS A 44 8.96 -11.09 -2.47
CA LYS A 44 7.69 -11.67 -2.09
C LYS A 44 7.44 -11.50 -0.60
N ARG A 45 6.37 -10.76 -0.25
CA ARG A 45 5.90 -10.61 1.13
C ARG A 45 4.55 -11.30 1.29
N MET A 46 4.38 -12.01 2.39
CA MET A 46 3.13 -12.70 2.70
C MET A 46 2.27 -11.83 3.60
N TYR A 47 1.09 -11.46 3.13
CA TYR A 47 0.07 -10.78 3.93
C TYR A 47 -1.01 -11.80 4.29
N ARG A 48 -1.28 -11.98 5.59
CA ARG A 48 -2.30 -12.92 6.07
C ARG A 48 -3.62 -12.18 6.23
N ILE A 49 -4.61 -12.55 5.42
CA ILE A 49 -6.00 -12.11 5.58
C ILE A 49 -6.70 -13.20 6.38
N ASP A 50 -6.74 -12.98 7.70
CA ASP A 50 -7.49 -13.79 8.67
C ASP A 50 -7.53 -15.31 8.37
N GLU A 51 -8.70 -15.96 8.54
CA GLU A 51 -8.94 -17.37 8.24
C GLU A 51 -9.16 -17.61 6.73
N ARG A 52 -9.29 -16.56 5.92
CA ARG A 52 -9.61 -16.63 4.48
C ARG A 52 -8.41 -16.93 3.60
N GLY A 53 -7.19 -16.76 4.09
CA GLY A 53 -5.96 -17.20 3.41
C GLY A 53 -4.83 -16.18 3.44
N SER A 54 -3.73 -16.49 2.74
CA SER A 54 -2.60 -15.58 2.58
C SER A 54 -2.51 -15.07 1.15
N HIS A 55 -2.19 -13.78 1.01
CA HIS A 55 -1.87 -13.15 -0.25
C HIS A 55 -0.38 -12.92 -0.35
N PHE A 56 0.17 -13.20 -1.53
CA PHE A 56 1.54 -12.85 -1.85
C PHE A 56 1.58 -11.51 -2.55
N ILE A 57 2.30 -10.59 -1.94
CA ILE A 57 2.59 -9.27 -2.50
C ILE A 57 3.97 -9.33 -3.14
N LEU A 58 4.03 -9.07 -4.44
CA LEU A 58 5.26 -9.00 -5.22
C LEU A 58 5.58 -7.51 -5.47
N GLY A 59 6.75 -7.07 -5.00
CA GLY A 59 7.17 -5.67 -5.14
C GLY A 59 6.28 -4.66 -4.41
N GLY A 60 5.83 -3.64 -5.13
CA GLY A 60 5.05 -2.51 -4.64
C GLY A 60 5.90 -1.30 -4.23
N ILE A 61 5.22 -0.26 -3.74
CA ILE A 61 5.85 1.00 -3.32
C ILE A 61 5.65 1.17 -1.82
N ASP A 62 6.73 1.20 -1.07
CA ASP A 62 6.68 1.41 0.37
C ASP A 62 6.62 2.90 0.71
N ILE A 63 5.77 3.25 1.67
CA ILE A 63 5.72 4.55 2.36
C ILE A 63 5.87 4.33 3.87
N LYS A 64 6.48 5.31 4.56
CA LYS A 64 6.71 5.24 6.01
C LYS A 64 5.81 6.21 6.76
N ARG A 65 5.23 5.74 7.85
CA ARG A 65 4.52 6.56 8.83
C ARG A 65 5.49 7.18 9.82
N GLY A 66 5.13 8.32 10.41
CA GLY A 66 5.95 9.00 11.41
C GLY A 66 6.28 8.16 12.65
N ASN A 67 5.50 7.12 12.95
CA ASN A 67 5.74 6.18 14.05
C ASN A 67 6.60 4.95 13.65
N GLY A 68 7.17 4.93 12.44
CA GLY A 68 8.03 3.84 11.95
C GLY A 68 7.28 2.69 11.26
N MET A 69 5.95 2.70 11.23
CA MET A 69 5.18 1.71 10.48
C MET A 69 5.42 1.86 8.97
N THR A 70 5.42 0.74 8.26
CA THR A 70 5.52 0.72 6.81
C THR A 70 4.19 0.31 6.21
N ALA A 71 3.77 0.99 5.15
CA ALA A 71 2.71 0.50 4.29
C ALA A 71 3.26 0.26 2.88
N THR A 72 2.72 -0.74 2.20
CA THR A 72 3.01 -1.02 0.80
C THR A 72 1.78 -0.72 -0.03
N ILE A 73 1.99 0.09 -1.06
CA ILE A 73 1.00 0.35 -2.10
C ILE A 73 1.27 -0.60 -3.26
N VAL A 74 0.24 -1.37 -3.60
CA VAL A 74 0.16 -2.27 -4.73
C VAL A 74 -0.92 -1.74 -5.65
N TYR A 75 -0.67 -1.72 -6.94
CA TYR A 75 -1.64 -1.33 -7.95
C TYR A 75 -1.49 -2.26 -9.14
N ASN A 76 -2.61 -2.62 -9.76
CA ASN A 76 -2.62 -3.52 -10.90
C ASN A 76 -2.74 -2.70 -12.19
N GLU A 77 -1.62 -2.50 -12.89
CA GLU A 77 -1.64 -1.83 -14.20
C GLU A 77 -2.27 -2.68 -15.30
N ALA A 78 -2.34 -4.01 -15.13
CA ALA A 78 -2.78 -4.94 -16.17
C ALA A 78 -4.31 -5.04 -16.32
N VAL A 79 -5.09 -4.50 -15.38
CA VAL A 79 -6.55 -4.59 -15.41
C VAL A 79 -7.15 -3.30 -15.97
N ILE A 80 -7.48 -3.35 -17.26
CA ILE A 80 -7.92 -2.22 -18.11
C ILE A 80 -9.18 -1.50 -17.59
N LYS A 81 -9.96 -2.09 -16.68
CA LYS A 81 -11.30 -1.56 -16.28
C LYS A 81 -11.43 -1.08 -14.83
N ALA A 82 -10.49 -1.40 -13.95
CA ALA A 82 -10.49 -0.94 -12.58
C ALA A 82 -9.05 -0.86 -12.08
N ARG A 83 -8.54 0.36 -11.88
CA ARG A 83 -7.24 0.55 -11.25
C ARG A 83 -7.46 0.54 -9.74
N ALA A 84 -7.53 -0.66 -9.18
CA ALA A 84 -7.57 -0.82 -7.73
C ALA A 84 -6.19 -0.47 -7.15
N LEU A 85 -6.18 0.47 -6.21
CA LEU A 85 -5.04 0.71 -5.35
C LEU A 85 -5.27 -0.03 -4.03
N TRP A 86 -4.34 -0.89 -3.69
CA TRP A 86 -4.34 -1.62 -2.43
C TRP A 86 -3.18 -1.15 -1.57
N MET A 87 -3.49 -0.62 -0.40
CA MET A 87 -2.52 -0.24 0.61
C MET A 87 -2.58 -1.26 1.74
N ILE A 88 -1.44 -1.87 2.05
CA ILE A 88 -1.29 -2.86 3.12
C ILE A 88 -0.38 -2.27 4.18
N VAL A 89 -0.86 -2.21 5.43
CA VAL A 89 -0.10 -1.73 6.58
C VAL A 89 0.56 -2.91 7.27
N TRP A 90 1.88 -2.89 7.37
CA TRP A 90 2.64 -3.94 8.04
C TRP A 90 2.75 -3.61 9.52
N ASP A 91 1.85 -4.18 10.32
CA ASP A 91 1.99 -4.17 11.76
C ASP A 91 3.14 -5.11 12.15
N ASN A 92 4.04 -4.63 13.03
CA ASN A 92 5.14 -5.42 13.61
C ASN A 92 4.66 -6.62 14.47
N ILE A 93 3.37 -6.94 14.47
CA ILE A 93 2.74 -7.97 15.30
C ILE A 93 2.56 -9.29 14.52
N SER A 94 2.80 -9.30 13.21
CA SER A 94 2.72 -10.55 12.42
C SER A 94 4.04 -11.31 12.47
N ILE A 95 4.18 -12.16 13.49
CA ILE A 95 5.13 -13.29 13.54
C ILE A 95 4.40 -14.54 13.04
#